data_AF-A0A3D5VHI5-F1
#
_entry.id   AF-A0A3D5VHI5-F1
#
_cell.length_a   1.000
_cell.length_b   1.000
_cell.length_c   1.000
_cell.angle_alpha   90.00
_cell.angle_beta   90.00
_cell.angle_gamma   90.00
#
_symmetry.space_group_name_H-M   'P 1'
#
loop_
_entity.id
_entity.type
_entity.pdbx_description
1 polymer ?
#
loop_
_entity_poly.entity_id
_entity_poly.type
_entity_poly.pdbx_seq_one_letter_code
_entity_poly.pdbx_strand_id
1 'polypeptide(L)'
;MQETVDAYSLAQMNRNGEITGCVVDGPLSYDVAMSAEIARHKGVEGLHSGDYDVLVVPSLATGNILGKSWSVTAGAIMAGMIVGAKVPIVLTSRGATAE
;
A
#
# COMPACT_ATOMS: atom_id res chain seq x y z
N MET A 1 -12.51 8.93 -10.80
CA MET A 1 -11.30 9.15 -9.98
C MET A 1 -10.16 8.43 -10.67
N GLN A 2 -9.03 9.07 -10.94
CA GLN A 2 -7.96 8.46 -11.73
C GLN A 2 -7.36 7.26 -10.98
N GLU A 3 -7.17 7.42 -9.68
CA GLU A 3 -6.68 6.42 -8.74
C GLU A 3 -7.50 5.10 -8.77
N THR A 4 -8.82 5.19 -9.01
CA THR A 4 -9.66 3.99 -9.10
C THR A 4 -9.49 3.28 -10.44
N VAL A 5 -9.22 4.03 -11.51
CA VAL A 5 -8.97 3.47 -12.85
C VAL A 5 -7.61 2.78 -12.88
N ASP A 6 -6.58 3.42 -12.34
CA ASP A 6 -5.22 2.87 -12.29
C ASP A 6 -5.17 1.60 -11.44
N ALA A 7 -5.78 1.62 -10.25
CA ALA A 7 -5.85 0.45 -9.38
C ALA A 7 -6.61 -0.73 -10.03
N TYR A 8 -7.71 -0.45 -10.73
CA TYR A 8 -8.43 -1.47 -11.50
C TYR A 8 -7.55 -2.04 -12.62
N SER A 9 -6.81 -1.20 -13.34
CA SER A 9 -5.90 -1.64 -14.40
C SER A 9 -4.81 -2.58 -13.87
N LEU A 10 -4.20 -2.27 -12.73
CA LEU A 10 -3.19 -3.15 -12.09
C LEU A 10 -3.77 -4.51 -11.69
N ALA A 11 -4.99 -4.54 -11.14
CA ALA A 11 -5.68 -5.79 -10.83
C ALA A 11 -5.99 -6.61 -12.09
N GLN A 12 -6.38 -5.97 -13.20
CA GLN A 12 -6.56 -6.66 -14.48
C GLN A 12 -5.26 -7.23 -15.03
N MET A 13 -4.15 -6.48 -14.98
CA MET A 13 -2.84 -6.96 -15.42
C MET A 13 -2.38 -8.20 -14.64
N ASN A 14 -2.65 -8.27 -13.33
CA ASN A 14 -2.39 -9.48 -12.54
C ASN A 14 -3.30 -10.65 -12.95
N ARG A 15 -4.59 -10.41 -13.14
CA ARG A 15 -5.55 -11.43 -13.63
C ARG A 15 -5.21 -11.96 -15.02
N ASN A 16 -4.67 -11.11 -15.87
CA ASN A 16 -4.23 -11.46 -17.23
C ASN A 16 -2.86 -12.16 -17.27
N GLY A 17 -2.18 -12.28 -16.12
CA GLY A 17 -0.86 -12.92 -16.03
C GLY A 17 0.31 -12.04 -16.46
N GLU A 18 0.12 -10.73 -16.60
CA GLU A 18 1.20 -9.78 -16.90
C GLU A 18 2.01 -9.46 -15.63
N ILE A 19 1.32 -9.25 -14.52
CA ILE A 19 1.93 -9.16 -13.18
C ILE A 19 1.83 -10.55 -12.55
N THR A 20 2.97 -11.14 -12.19
CA THR A 20 3.06 -12.50 -11.65
C THR A 20 3.84 -12.53 -10.34
N GLY A 21 3.72 -13.62 -9.58
CA GLY A 21 4.43 -13.80 -8.31
C GLY A 21 3.77 -13.13 -7.09
N CYS A 22 2.59 -12.53 -7.27
CA CYS A 22 1.79 -11.94 -6.20
C CYS A 22 0.29 -11.93 -6.57
N VAL A 23 -0.54 -11.54 -5.61
CA VAL A 23 -1.95 -11.21 -5.82
C VAL A 23 -2.09 -9.69 -5.79
N VAL A 24 -2.90 -9.14 -6.70
CA VAL A 24 -3.18 -7.70 -6.76
C VAL A 24 -4.69 -7.46 -6.74
N ASP A 25 -5.14 -6.78 -5.70
CA ASP A 25 -6.52 -6.31 -5.56
C ASP A 25 -6.60 -4.78 -5.58
N GLY A 26 -7.69 -4.28 -6.16
CA GLY A 26 -7.92 -2.86 -6.35
C GLY A 26 -9.10 -2.58 -7.28
N PRO A 27 -9.75 -1.41 -7.18
CA PRO A 27 -9.51 -0.34 -6.20
C PRO A 27 -10.03 -0.69 -4.80
N LEU A 28 -9.28 -0.30 -3.76
CA LEU A 28 -9.64 -0.53 -2.36
C LEU A 28 -9.48 0.75 -1.54
N SER A 29 -10.33 0.92 -0.53
CA SER A 29 -10.12 1.92 0.50
C SER A 29 -9.20 1.37 1.60
N TYR A 30 -8.46 2.28 2.25
CA TYR A 30 -7.48 1.92 3.28
C TYR A 30 -8.08 1.09 4.42
N ASP A 31 -9.24 1.47 4.93
CA ASP A 31 -9.91 0.79 6.04
C ASP A 31 -10.35 -0.64 5.69
N VAL A 32 -10.81 -0.87 4.46
CA VAL A 32 -11.14 -2.21 3.94
C VAL A 32 -9.89 -3.06 3.75
N ALA A 33 -8.78 -2.45 3.33
CA ALA A 33 -7.50 -3.13 3.22
C ALA A 33 -6.98 -3.55 4.60
N MET A 34 -7.15 -2.72 5.63
CA MET A 34 -6.59 -2.96 6.96
C MET A 34 -7.53 -3.70 7.94
N SER A 35 -8.82 -3.85 7.64
CA SER A 35 -9.78 -4.49 8.56
C SER A 35 -10.78 -5.38 7.83
N ALA A 36 -10.67 -6.69 8.07
CA ALA A 36 -11.64 -7.68 7.63
C ALA A 36 -13.06 -7.39 8.16
N GLU A 37 -13.16 -6.86 9.38
CA GLU A 37 -14.45 -6.49 9.97
C GLU A 37 -15.13 -5.35 9.21
N ILE A 38 -14.39 -4.28 8.91
CA ILE A 38 -14.90 -3.14 8.13
C ILE A 38 -15.26 -3.60 6.71
N ALA A 39 -14.44 -4.43 6.09
CA ALA A 39 -14.72 -5.01 4.78
C ALA A 39 -16.06 -5.78 4.78
N ARG A 40 -16.28 -6.65 5.76
CA ARG A 40 -17.56 -7.38 5.94
C ARG A 40 -18.74 -6.43 6.14
N HIS A 41 -18.61 -5.42 7.00
CA HIS A 41 -19.66 -4.43 7.22
C HIS A 41 -20.00 -3.62 5.96
N LYS A 42 -19.02 -3.40 5.08
CA LYS A 42 -19.21 -2.72 3.79
C LYS A 42 -19.65 -3.65 2.65
N GLY A 43 -19.82 -4.95 2.92
CA GLY A 43 -20.15 -5.95 1.89
C GLY A 43 -19.04 -6.12 0.84
N VAL A 44 -17.80 -5.79 1.18
CA VAL A 44 -16.65 -6.03 0.30
C VAL A 44 -16.17 -7.45 0.54
N GLU A 45 -16.51 -8.33 -0.40
CA GLU A 45 -16.01 -9.70 -0.42
C GLU A 45 -14.64 -9.72 -1.12
N GLY A 46 -13.58 -9.71 -0.32
CA GLY A 46 -12.20 -9.90 -0.78
C GLY A 46 -11.54 -11.02 0.00
N LEU A 47 -10.81 -11.91 -0.68
CA LEU A 47 -10.08 -13.02 -0.06
C LEU A 47 -9.03 -12.55 0.96
N HIS A 48 -8.58 -11.29 0.85
CA HIS A 48 -7.42 -10.77 1.56
C HIS A 48 -7.71 -9.50 2.38
N SER A 49 -8.99 -9.13 2.56
CA SER A 49 -9.34 -7.95 3.36
C SER A 49 -8.82 -8.07 4.79
N GLY A 50 -8.03 -7.09 5.24
CA GLY A 50 -7.35 -7.11 6.52
C GLY A 50 -6.03 -7.87 6.56
N ASP A 51 -5.58 -8.41 5.42
CA ASP A 51 -4.41 -9.31 5.32
C ASP A 51 -3.56 -8.99 4.08
N TYR A 52 -3.38 -7.70 3.78
CA TYR A 52 -2.49 -7.24 2.69
C TYR A 52 -1.08 -6.95 3.21
N ASP A 53 -0.07 -7.49 2.53
CA ASP A 53 1.34 -7.23 2.83
C ASP A 53 1.84 -5.86 2.34
N VAL A 54 1.29 -5.37 1.21
CA VAL A 54 1.78 -4.18 0.52
C VAL A 54 0.62 -3.29 0.08
N LEU A 55 0.72 -1.99 0.39
CA LEU A 55 -0.20 -0.96 -0.10
C LEU A 55 0.48 -0.13 -1.20
N VAL A 56 -0.11 -0.15 -2.40
CA VAL A 56 0.29 0.75 -3.49
C VAL A 56 -0.57 2.02 -3.42
N VAL A 57 0.07 3.15 -3.16
CA VAL A 57 -0.62 4.45 -3.04
C VAL A 57 -0.71 5.17 -4.39
N PRO A 58 -1.76 5.98 -4.63
CA PRO A 58 -1.98 6.62 -5.93
C PRO A 58 -1.05 7.81 -6.21
N SER A 59 -0.36 8.33 -5.19
CA SER A 59 0.55 9.45 -5.35
C SER A 59 1.62 9.51 -4.25
N LEU A 60 2.70 10.22 -4.53
CA LEU A 60 3.74 10.54 -3.54
C LEU A 60 3.16 11.28 -2.32
N ALA A 61 2.22 12.19 -2.54
CA ALA A 61 1.59 12.94 -1.46
C ALA A 61 0.82 12.01 -0.50
N THR A 62 0.04 11.08 -1.06
CA THR A 62 -0.70 10.08 -0.27
C THR A 62 0.25 9.20 0.53
N GLY A 63 1.31 8.68 -0.08
CA GLY A 63 2.31 7.86 0.60
C GLY A 63 3.04 8.59 1.73
N ASN A 64 3.45 9.83 1.49
CA ASN A 64 4.13 10.66 2.49
C ASN A 64 3.22 10.96 3.69
N ILE A 65 1.95 11.31 3.44
CA ILE A 65 0.98 11.53 4.51
C ILE A 65 0.71 10.24 5.28
N LEU A 66 0.53 9.11 4.60
CA LEU A 66 0.29 7.82 5.26
C LEU A 66 1.47 7.39 6.14
N GLY A 67 2.69 7.42 5.60
CA GLY A 67 3.90 7.07 6.35
C GLY A 67 4.13 7.98 7.56
N LYS A 68 3.87 9.29 7.44
CA LYS A 68 3.93 10.22 8.58
C LYS A 68 2.81 9.99 9.58
N SER A 69 1.59 9.69 9.14
CA SER A 69 0.49 9.35 10.02
C SER A 69 0.85 8.14 10.87
N TRP A 70 1.43 7.10 10.25
CA TRP A 70 1.88 5.91 10.97
C TRP A 70 3.04 6.19 11.93
N SER A 71 4.10 6.84 11.47
CA SER A 71 5.28 7.09 12.31
C SER A 71 5.05 8.13 13.40
N VAL A 72 4.42 9.26 13.08
CA VAL A 72 4.23 10.38 14.02
C VAL A 72 3.01 10.19 14.91
N THR A 73 1.87 9.76 14.33
CA THR A 73 0.61 9.67 15.08
C THR A 73 0.41 8.29 15.70
N ALA A 74 0.69 7.21 14.95
CA ALA A 74 0.51 5.85 15.44
C ALA A 74 1.75 5.26 16.12
N GLY A 75 2.88 5.97 16.12
CA GLY A 75 4.14 5.51 16.75
C GLY A 75 4.75 4.28 16.07
N ALA A 76 4.42 4.02 14.79
CA ALA A 76 4.97 2.90 14.05
C ALA A 76 6.45 3.13 13.72
N ILE A 77 7.25 2.07 13.83
CA ILE A 77 8.63 2.07 13.36
C ILE A 77 8.61 1.99 11.83
N MET A 78 9.36 2.86 11.17
CA MET A 78 9.37 2.96 9.70
C MET A 78 10.80 3.00 9.18
N ALA A 79 11.09 2.11 8.23
CA ALA A 79 12.29 2.15 7.40
C ALA A 79 11.90 2.34 5.93
N GLY A 80 12.72 3.08 5.18
CA GLY A 80 12.52 3.32 3.76
C GLY A 80 13.77 2.99 2.96
N MET A 81 13.58 2.39 1.79
CA MET A 81 14.66 2.13 0.84
C MET A 81 14.19 2.41 -0.59
N ILE A 82 15.12 2.81 -1.45
CA ILE A 82 14.91 2.88 -2.88
C ILE A 82 15.38 1.57 -3.50
N VAL A 83 14.52 1.00 -4.34
CA VAL A 83 14.76 -0.22 -5.12
C VAL A 83 14.77 0.11 -6.62
N GLY A 84 15.29 -0.81 -7.44
CA GLY A 84 15.38 -0.67 -8.91
C GLY A 84 16.77 -0.26 -9.44
N ALA A 85 17.67 0.19 -8.56
CA ALA A 85 19.10 0.32 -8.87
C ALA A 85 19.82 -1.05 -8.76
N LYS A 86 21.13 -1.08 -9.05
CA LYS A 86 21.96 -2.29 -8.90
C LYS A 86 22.07 -2.80 -7.45
N VAL A 87 21.85 -1.92 -6.48
CA VAL A 87 21.89 -2.20 -5.04
C VAL A 87 20.78 -1.39 -4.34
N PRO A 88 20.27 -1.84 -3.19
CA PRO A 88 19.34 -1.04 -2.37
C PRO A 88 20.00 0.24 -1.87
N ILE A 89 19.24 1.34 -1.82
CA ILE A 89 19.74 2.65 -1.34
C ILE A 89 18.86 3.11 -0.19
N VAL A 90 19.46 3.37 0.97
CA VAL A 90 18.77 3.95 2.13
C VAL A 90 18.90 5.47 2.06
N LEU A 91 17.76 6.18 2.15
CA LEU A 91 17.72 7.64 2.27
C LEU A 91 16.91 8.01 3.51
N THR A 92 17.58 8.59 4.49
CA THR A 92 16.97 9.00 5.75
C THR A 92 16.34 10.39 5.64
N SER A 93 15.14 10.56 6.20
CA SER A 93 14.59 11.89 6.46
C SER A 93 15.38 12.59 7.56
N ARG A 94 15.45 13.93 7.54
CA ARG A 94 16.04 14.71 8.64
C ARG A 94 15.35 14.48 10.00
N GLY A 95 14.09 14.03 9.98
CA GLY A 95 13.33 13.70 11.19
C GLY A 95 13.36 12.21 11.55
N ALA A 96 14.21 11.40 10.93
CA ALA A 96 14.32 9.98 11.25
C ALA A 96 15.01 9.76 12.60
N THR A 97 14.56 8.75 13.33
CA THR A 97 15.17 8.22 14.56
C THR A 97 16.29 7.23 14.22
N ALA A 98 17.04 6.79 15.23
CA ALA A 98 18.08 5.77 15.05
C ALA A 98 17.46 4.36 15.00
N GLU A 99 16.37 4.18 15.73
CA GLU A 99 15.40 3.08 15.63
C GLU A 99 14.67 3.09 14.29
#